data_AF-A0A8J7AZP8-F1
#
_entry.id   AF-A0A8J7AZP8-F1
#
_cell.length_a   1.000
_cell.length_b   1.000
_cell.length_c   1.000
_cell.angle_alpha   90.00
_cell.angle_beta   90.00
_cell.angle_gamma   90.00
#
_symmetry.space_group_name_H-M   'P 1'
#
loop_
_entity.id
_entity.type
_entity.pdbx_description
1 polymer ?
#
loop_
_entity_poly.entity_id
_entity_poly.type
_entity_poly.pdbx_seq_one_letter_code
_entity_poly.pdbx_strand_id
1 'polypeptide(L)'
;MHVTGLFIYPIKSCRGIQLQQAEVTPKGFMWDREFMVVDEKGLFLTQRKHPNLARVNVQIEGDYISLSTDENRVPPLQFQPTSNGKAIEVTVWRSHLRAIDQGDAVAAWFQTVLNTQENFRLVRQSPDDPRFVNPKYALQGNETVSFADGYPFLLVNTASLANLNQRLERAYQNDSQTVPMNRFRPNIIVDTDLPFAEDTWDSIQIDRVIFDLVKPCDRCIIITTNQTTGERNPNREPFKILSSFRSVPKAGILFGENMIPRNTGILKTRDRVEILS
;
A
#
# COMPACT_ATOMS: atom_id res chain seq x y z
N MET A 1 23.24 -4.99 0.16
CA MET A 1 21.92 -4.45 -0.17
C MET A 1 21.59 -3.34 0.81
N HIS A 2 20.90 -2.30 0.37
CA HIS A 2 20.50 -1.16 1.16
C HIS A 2 19.05 -0.78 0.83
N VAL A 3 18.39 -0.14 1.79
CA VAL A 3 17.08 0.48 1.58
C VAL A 3 17.24 1.67 0.63
N THR A 4 16.55 1.64 -0.51
CA THR A 4 16.54 2.73 -1.50
C THR A 4 15.29 3.59 -1.42
N GLY A 5 14.22 3.10 -0.76
CA GLY A 5 13.01 3.87 -0.58
C GLY A 5 12.13 3.35 0.55
N LEU A 6 11.50 4.28 1.25
CA LEU A 6 10.50 4.03 2.28
C LEU A 6 9.22 4.77 1.92
N PHE A 7 8.08 4.08 2.03
CA PHE A 7 6.79 4.63 1.64
C PHE A 7 5.69 4.23 2.62
N ILE A 8 4.80 5.18 2.86
CA ILE A 8 3.51 4.96 3.53
C ILE A 8 2.36 5.38 2.60
N TYR A 9 1.19 4.81 2.82
CA TYR A 9 -0.03 5.13 2.10
C TYR A 9 -1.14 5.32 3.13
N PRO A 10 -1.24 6.51 3.74
CA PRO A 10 -2.00 6.67 4.98
C PRO A 10 -3.47 6.29 4.85
N ILE A 11 -4.05 6.67 3.72
CA ILE A 11 -5.40 6.28 3.33
C ILE A 11 -5.30 5.17 2.29
N LYS A 12 -5.97 4.04 2.57
CA LYS A 12 -6.07 2.91 1.64
C LYS A 12 -6.47 3.41 0.25
N SER A 13 -5.78 2.92 -0.77
CA SER A 13 -6.01 3.28 -2.19
C SER A 13 -5.66 4.71 -2.58
N CYS A 14 -5.23 5.59 -1.66
CA CYS A 14 -4.74 6.94 -2.01
C CYS A 14 -3.26 6.95 -2.37
N ARG A 15 -2.74 8.13 -2.75
CA ARG A 15 -1.33 8.32 -3.12
C ARG A 15 -0.41 8.04 -1.93
N GLY A 16 0.79 7.53 -2.23
CA GLY A 16 1.80 7.25 -1.22
C GLY A 16 2.68 8.46 -0.93
N ILE A 17 3.27 8.48 0.25
CA ILE A 17 4.24 9.47 0.72
C ILE A 17 5.59 8.78 0.80
N GLN A 18 6.60 9.36 0.13
CA GLN A 18 7.98 8.90 0.27
C GLN A 18 8.59 9.50 1.54
N LEU A 19 9.28 8.67 2.31
CA LEU A 19 9.91 9.05 3.57
C LEU A 19 11.42 8.85 3.51
N GLN A 20 12.15 9.62 4.33
CA GLN A 20 13.58 9.38 4.59
C GLN A 20 13.79 8.45 5.78
N GLN A 21 12.82 8.41 6.70
CA GLN A 21 12.79 7.50 7.83
C GLN A 21 11.35 7.15 8.19
N ALA A 22 11.13 5.97 8.76
CA ALA A 22 9.80 5.52 9.17
C ALA A 22 9.90 4.62 10.41
N GLU A 23 8.96 4.81 11.35
CA GLU A 23 8.82 3.97 12.52
C GLU A 23 8.07 2.68 12.15
N VAL A 24 8.69 1.53 12.41
CA VAL A 24 8.11 0.19 12.28
C VAL A 24 7.25 -0.09 13.50
N THR A 25 5.97 -0.36 13.26
CA THR A 25 5.01 -0.86 14.26
C THR A 25 4.61 -2.30 13.92
N PRO A 26 3.98 -3.04 14.85
CA PRO A 26 3.50 -4.40 14.56
C PRO A 26 2.55 -4.49 13.36
N LYS A 27 1.80 -3.42 13.05
CA LYS A 27 0.77 -3.39 12.00
C LYS A 27 1.20 -2.73 10.68
N GLY A 28 2.46 -2.29 10.58
CA GLY A 28 3.03 -1.59 9.42
C GLY A 28 3.89 -0.40 9.84
N PHE A 29 4.34 0.42 8.89
CA PHE A 29 4.91 1.72 9.27
C PHE A 29 3.85 2.58 9.97
N MET A 30 4.27 3.44 10.89
CA MET A 30 3.38 4.45 11.47
C MET A 30 2.63 5.18 10.35
N TRP A 31 1.32 5.38 10.54
CA TRP A 31 0.38 5.93 9.58
C TRP A 31 0.00 5.07 8.38
N ASP A 32 0.69 3.96 8.10
CA ASP A 32 0.47 3.20 6.87
C ASP A 32 -0.89 2.47 6.84
N ARG A 33 -1.76 2.86 5.91
CA ARG A 33 -3.14 2.37 5.76
C ARG A 33 -3.93 2.35 7.08
N GLU A 34 -3.70 3.32 7.96
CA GLU A 34 -4.53 3.48 9.16
C GLU A 34 -5.95 3.94 8.84
N PHE A 35 -6.15 4.49 7.65
CA PHE A 35 -7.44 5.01 7.19
C PHE A 35 -7.92 4.28 5.94
N MET A 36 -9.24 4.25 5.75
CA MET A 36 -9.85 3.86 4.48
C MET A 36 -11.17 4.58 4.27
N VAL A 37 -11.56 4.71 3.00
CA VAL A 37 -12.90 5.20 2.64
C VAL A 37 -13.85 4.00 2.59
N VAL A 38 -15.04 4.14 3.16
CA VAL A 38 -16.09 3.13 3.14
C VAL A 38 -17.39 3.71 2.60
N ASP A 39 -18.23 2.87 2.01
CA ASP A 39 -19.61 3.23 1.63
C ASP A 39 -20.57 3.21 2.83
N GLU A 40 -21.84 3.52 2.58
CA GLU A 40 -22.91 3.52 3.58
C GLU A 40 -23.12 2.17 4.28
N LYS A 41 -22.65 1.07 3.67
CA LYS A 41 -22.71 -0.29 4.22
C LYS A 41 -21.43 -0.67 4.98
N GLY A 42 -20.51 0.27 5.14
CA GLY A 42 -19.21 0.05 5.77
C GLY A 42 -18.24 -0.75 4.89
N LEU A 43 -18.51 -0.92 3.60
CA LEU A 43 -17.63 -1.65 2.70
C LEU A 43 -16.53 -0.73 2.18
N PHE A 44 -15.28 -1.17 2.33
CA PHE A 44 -14.11 -0.43 1.87
C PHE A 44 -14.09 -0.18 0.35
N LEU A 45 -13.66 1.02 -0.03
CA LEU A 45 -13.42 1.39 -1.41
C LEU A 45 -11.99 1.02 -1.84
N THR A 46 -11.84 0.74 -3.14
CA THR A 46 -10.53 0.45 -3.75
C THR A 46 -10.35 1.15 -5.09
N GLN A 47 -9.10 1.31 -5.53
CA GLN A 47 -8.79 1.73 -6.91
C GLN A 47 -9.36 0.77 -7.98
N ARG A 48 -9.85 -0.43 -7.59
CA ARG A 48 -10.52 -1.34 -8.53
C ARG A 48 -11.89 -0.81 -8.98
N LYS A 49 -12.64 -0.19 -8.06
CA LYS A 49 -13.95 0.45 -8.36
C LYS A 49 -13.79 1.96 -8.59
N HIS A 50 -12.90 2.61 -7.85
CA HIS A 50 -12.70 4.06 -7.86
C HIS A 50 -11.23 4.44 -8.12
N PRO A 51 -10.74 4.37 -9.38
CA PRO A 51 -9.36 4.69 -9.71
C PRO A 51 -8.91 6.11 -9.31
N ASN A 52 -9.85 7.06 -9.26
CA ASN A 52 -9.60 8.45 -8.84
C ASN A 52 -9.08 8.57 -7.40
N LEU A 53 -9.21 7.55 -6.54
CA LEU A 53 -8.54 7.52 -5.25
C LEU A 53 -7.02 7.70 -5.38
N ALA A 54 -6.41 7.20 -6.46
CA ALA A 54 -4.97 7.36 -6.71
C ALA A 54 -4.54 8.84 -6.83
N ARG A 55 -5.47 9.73 -7.12
CA ARG A 55 -5.26 11.17 -7.34
C ARG A 55 -5.33 12.00 -6.06
N VAL A 56 -5.73 11.38 -4.96
CA VAL A 56 -5.78 12.01 -3.64
C VAL A 56 -4.36 12.05 -3.08
N ASN A 57 -3.80 13.26 -3.06
CA ASN A 57 -2.59 13.58 -2.35
C ASN A 57 -2.88 13.59 -0.85
N VAL A 58 -1.97 13.02 -0.07
CA VAL A 58 -2.04 13.01 1.38
C VAL A 58 -0.73 13.59 1.92
N GLN A 59 -0.84 14.52 2.85
CA GLN A 59 0.28 15.07 3.61
C GLN A 59 -0.04 14.97 5.10
N ILE A 60 0.99 14.72 5.91
CA ILE A 60 0.89 14.63 7.36
C ILE A 60 1.84 15.66 7.95
N GLU A 61 1.29 16.60 8.72
CA GLU A 61 2.03 17.67 9.37
C GLU A 61 1.61 17.77 10.83
N GLY A 62 2.49 17.32 11.73
CA GLY A 62 2.15 17.16 13.15
C GLY A 62 0.95 16.22 13.30
N ASP A 63 -0.12 16.72 13.92
CA ASP A 63 -1.35 15.97 14.17
C ASP A 63 -2.41 16.15 13.06
N TYR A 64 -2.06 16.82 11.95
CA TYR A 64 -3.02 17.13 10.89
C TYR A 64 -2.75 16.31 9.62
N ILE A 65 -3.84 15.94 8.95
CA ILE A 65 -3.81 15.37 7.60
C ILE A 65 -4.38 16.41 6.63
N SER A 66 -3.60 16.72 5.59
CA SER A 66 -4.03 17.55 4.48
C SER A 66 -4.29 16.68 3.24
N LEU A 67 -5.46 16.86 2.64
CA LEU A 67 -5.91 16.20 1.43
C LEU A 67 -5.98 17.22 0.29
N SER A 68 -5.47 16.84 -0.88
CA SER A 68 -5.59 17.64 -2.09
C SER A 68 -5.69 16.74 -3.32
N THR A 69 -6.10 17.34 -4.44
CA THR A 69 -6.08 16.70 -5.76
C THR A 69 -5.15 17.47 -6.67
N ASP A 70 -4.62 16.83 -7.70
CA ASP A 70 -3.83 17.52 -8.73
C ASP A 70 -4.61 18.72 -9.30
N GLU A 71 -3.90 19.84 -9.51
CA GLU A 71 -4.46 21.10 -10.02
C GLU A 71 -5.57 21.71 -9.14
N ASN A 72 -5.72 21.28 -7.87
CA ASN A 72 -6.76 21.74 -6.96
C ASN A 72 -8.19 21.63 -7.53
N ARG A 73 -8.46 20.56 -8.32
CA ARG A 73 -9.81 20.26 -8.84
C ARG A 73 -10.88 20.24 -7.76
N VAL A 74 -10.52 19.82 -6.56
CA VAL A 74 -11.30 19.99 -5.34
C VAL A 74 -10.49 20.86 -4.37
N PRO A 75 -11.10 21.86 -3.70
CA PRO A 75 -10.42 22.65 -2.68
C PRO A 75 -9.74 21.75 -1.65
N PRO A 76 -8.46 21.99 -1.30
CA PRO A 76 -7.77 21.20 -0.29
C PRO A 76 -8.53 21.20 1.04
N LEU A 77 -8.47 20.08 1.76
CA LEU A 77 -9.06 19.93 3.08
C LEU A 77 -7.99 19.52 4.08
N GLN A 78 -7.90 20.23 5.20
CA GLN A 78 -7.10 19.82 6.34
C GLN A 78 -8.03 19.41 7.49
N PHE A 79 -7.69 18.33 8.17
CA PHE A 79 -8.43 17.87 9.35
C PHE A 79 -7.47 17.22 10.36
N GLN A 80 -7.87 17.23 11.63
CA GLN A 80 -7.16 16.50 12.69
C GLN A 80 -7.83 15.13 12.86
N PRO A 81 -7.13 14.00 12.64
CA PRO A 81 -7.70 12.69 12.83
C PRO A 81 -8.09 12.43 14.29
N THR A 82 -9.17 11.69 14.49
CA THR A 82 -9.65 11.32 15.83
C THR A 82 -9.63 9.80 16.03
N SER A 83 -9.30 9.39 17.26
CA SER A 83 -9.45 8.00 17.73
C SER A 83 -10.69 7.81 18.62
N ASN A 84 -11.38 8.89 18.97
CA ASN A 84 -12.51 8.90 19.91
C ASN A 84 -13.84 9.30 19.22
N GLY A 85 -13.88 9.29 17.89
CA GLY A 85 -15.09 9.53 17.12
C GLY A 85 -16.09 8.37 17.22
N LYS A 86 -17.21 8.49 16.48
CA LYS A 86 -18.22 7.43 16.40
C LYS A 86 -17.60 6.17 15.80
N ALA A 87 -17.67 5.06 16.53
CA ALA A 87 -17.34 3.74 15.99
C ALA A 87 -18.44 3.26 15.05
N ILE A 88 -18.07 2.83 13.84
CA ILE A 88 -18.98 2.23 12.86
C ILE A 88 -18.45 0.86 12.42
N GLU A 89 -19.37 -0.05 12.11
CA GLU A 89 -19.01 -1.36 11.58
C GLU A 89 -18.50 -1.22 10.14
N VAL A 90 -17.38 -1.88 9.86
CA VAL A 90 -16.77 -1.89 8.55
C VAL A 90 -16.34 -3.29 8.15
N THR A 91 -16.38 -3.54 6.85
CA THR A 91 -15.90 -4.77 6.25
C THR A 91 -14.71 -4.46 5.34
N VAL A 92 -13.59 -5.13 5.59
CA VAL A 92 -12.41 -5.09 4.73
C VAL A 92 -11.96 -6.52 4.44
N TRP A 93 -12.05 -6.91 3.17
CA TRP A 93 -11.90 -8.31 2.75
C TRP A 93 -12.83 -9.23 3.54
N ARG A 94 -12.27 -10.20 4.28
CA ARG A 94 -12.99 -11.15 5.13
C ARG A 94 -13.10 -10.74 6.61
N SER A 95 -12.62 -9.55 6.96
CA SER A 95 -12.65 -9.06 8.35
C SER A 95 -13.79 -8.08 8.52
N HIS A 96 -14.52 -8.26 9.62
CA HIS A 96 -15.54 -7.36 10.12
C HIS A 96 -15.03 -6.80 11.44
N LEU A 97 -14.93 -5.48 11.54
CA LEU A 97 -14.41 -4.79 12.72
C LEU A 97 -15.05 -3.40 12.84
N ARG A 98 -14.80 -2.73 13.96
CA ARG A 98 -15.19 -1.33 14.17
C ARG A 98 -14.08 -0.38 13.77
N ALA A 99 -14.45 0.72 13.14
CA ALA A 99 -13.56 1.80 12.77
C ALA A 99 -14.13 3.15 13.19
N ILE A 100 -13.25 4.10 13.47
CA ILE A 100 -13.60 5.43 13.99
C ILE A 100 -13.85 6.37 12.82
N ASP A 101 -15.07 6.87 12.75
CA ASP A 101 -15.50 7.85 11.77
C ASP A 101 -14.74 9.19 11.94
N GLN A 102 -14.24 9.74 10.83
CA GLN A 102 -13.44 10.97 10.81
C GLN A 102 -14.27 12.23 10.50
N GLY A 103 -15.59 12.11 10.38
CA GLY A 103 -16.51 13.25 10.36
C GLY A 103 -16.98 13.68 8.97
N ASP A 104 -17.95 14.60 8.97
CA ASP A 104 -18.75 14.93 7.78
C ASP A 104 -17.96 15.73 6.72
N ALA A 105 -17.05 16.60 7.16
CA ALA A 105 -16.26 17.43 6.25
C ALA A 105 -15.39 16.58 5.30
N VAL A 106 -14.68 15.59 5.85
CA VAL A 106 -13.81 14.71 5.04
C VAL A 106 -14.63 13.70 4.23
N ALA A 107 -15.78 13.25 4.74
CA ALA A 107 -16.72 12.46 3.97
C ALA A 107 -17.21 13.21 2.72
N ALA A 108 -17.70 14.44 2.87
CA ALA A 108 -18.18 15.28 1.76
C ALA A 108 -17.07 15.59 0.75
N TRP A 109 -15.83 15.77 1.22
CA TRP A 109 -14.67 15.97 0.36
C TRP A 109 -14.42 14.75 -0.55
N PHE A 110 -14.43 13.53 0.01
CA PHE A 110 -14.27 12.31 -0.79
C PHE A 110 -15.42 12.09 -1.77
N GLN A 111 -16.67 12.42 -1.40
CA GLN A 111 -17.80 12.37 -2.34
C GLN A 111 -17.57 13.26 -3.57
N THR A 112 -17.06 14.47 -3.34
CA THR A 112 -16.73 15.44 -4.41
C THR A 112 -15.60 14.92 -5.31
N VAL A 113 -14.51 14.41 -4.72
CA VAL A 113 -13.37 13.85 -5.48
C VAL A 113 -13.76 12.64 -6.32
N LEU A 114 -14.63 11.79 -5.79
CA LEU A 114 -15.07 10.57 -6.46
C LEU A 114 -16.19 10.83 -7.48
N ASN A 115 -16.70 12.07 -7.55
CA ASN A 115 -17.75 12.52 -8.47
C ASN A 115 -18.95 11.55 -8.48
N THR A 116 -19.50 11.27 -7.32
CA THR A 116 -20.60 10.33 -7.15
C THR A 116 -21.59 10.83 -6.11
N GLN A 117 -22.83 10.34 -6.19
CA GLN A 117 -23.90 10.58 -5.24
C GLN A 117 -23.91 9.53 -4.11
N GLU A 118 -23.01 8.54 -4.16
CA GLU A 118 -22.84 7.56 -3.09
C GLU A 118 -22.35 8.24 -1.79
N ASN A 119 -22.95 7.89 -0.66
CA ASN A 119 -22.49 8.36 0.65
C ASN A 119 -21.25 7.58 1.10
N PHE A 120 -20.19 8.30 1.44
CA PHE A 120 -18.96 7.72 1.98
C PHE A 120 -18.60 8.25 3.36
N ARG A 121 -17.85 7.45 4.11
CA ARG A 121 -17.12 7.87 5.32
C ARG A 121 -15.62 7.63 5.13
N LEU A 122 -14.79 8.55 5.61
CA LEU A 122 -13.41 8.22 5.94
C LEU A 122 -13.41 7.65 7.36
N VAL A 123 -12.79 6.49 7.53
CA VAL A 123 -12.64 5.86 8.85
C VAL A 123 -11.18 5.61 9.18
N ARG A 124 -10.85 5.63 10.46
CA ARG A 124 -9.57 5.22 11.03
C ARG A 124 -9.73 3.89 11.76
N GLN A 125 -8.74 3.02 11.70
CA GLN A 125 -8.77 1.77 12.46
C GLN A 125 -8.92 2.06 13.96
N SER A 126 -9.84 1.36 14.63
CA SER A 126 -10.02 1.49 16.07
C SER A 126 -8.85 0.86 16.83
N PRO A 127 -8.31 1.53 17.88
CA PRO A 127 -7.34 0.90 18.76
C PRO A 127 -7.94 -0.27 19.56
N ASP A 128 -9.26 -0.28 19.77
CA ASP A 128 -9.98 -1.27 20.58
C ASP A 128 -10.47 -2.50 19.80
N ASP A 129 -10.25 -2.52 18.48
CA ASP A 129 -10.72 -3.59 17.60
C ASP A 129 -9.68 -3.88 16.49
N PRO A 130 -8.53 -4.47 16.87
CA PRO A 130 -7.43 -4.69 15.95
C PRO A 130 -7.78 -5.73 14.89
N ARG A 131 -7.27 -5.52 13.68
CA ARG A 131 -7.36 -6.50 12.59
C ARG A 131 -6.11 -7.38 12.61
N PHE A 132 -6.31 -8.68 12.53
CA PHE A 132 -5.23 -9.67 12.54
C PHE A 132 -4.82 -10.13 11.14
N VAL A 133 -3.54 -10.47 11.01
CA VAL A 133 -2.99 -11.16 9.84
C VAL A 133 -3.67 -12.52 9.68
N ASN A 134 -3.69 -13.06 8.46
CA ASN A 134 -4.20 -14.39 8.22
C ASN A 134 -3.47 -15.44 9.09
N PRO A 135 -4.18 -16.22 9.93
CA PRO A 135 -3.54 -17.19 10.83
C PRO A 135 -2.64 -18.22 10.12
N LYS A 136 -2.87 -18.49 8.83
CA LYS A 136 -2.01 -19.36 8.02
C LYS A 136 -0.57 -18.84 7.87
N TYR A 137 -0.38 -17.53 7.94
CA TYR A 137 0.90 -16.84 7.68
C TYR A 137 1.37 -16.00 8.88
N ALA A 138 0.60 -16.01 9.97
CA ALA A 138 0.97 -15.37 11.22
C ALA A 138 2.09 -16.16 11.90
N LEU A 139 3.07 -15.51 12.52
CA LEU A 139 4.22 -16.19 13.14
C LEU A 139 3.82 -16.78 14.50
N GLN A 140 3.07 -16.02 15.29
CA GLN A 140 2.59 -16.34 16.63
C GLN A 140 1.05 -16.31 16.73
N GLY A 141 0.36 -15.86 15.69
CA GLY A 141 -1.10 -15.86 15.61
C GLY A 141 -1.78 -14.62 16.19
N ASN A 142 -1.00 -13.66 16.69
CA ASN A 142 -1.47 -12.40 17.26
C ASN A 142 -1.02 -11.17 16.45
N GLU A 143 -0.32 -11.38 15.33
CA GLU A 143 0.17 -10.28 14.50
C GLU A 143 -0.98 -9.51 13.88
N THR A 144 -0.90 -8.19 14.01
CA THR A 144 -1.92 -7.28 13.53
C THR A 144 -1.55 -6.69 12.18
N VAL A 145 -2.54 -6.18 11.46
CA VAL A 145 -2.36 -5.43 10.22
C VAL A 145 -3.33 -4.25 10.21
N SER A 146 -2.92 -3.13 9.62
CA SER A 146 -3.81 -1.99 9.38
C SER A 146 -4.85 -2.31 8.30
N PHE A 147 -5.46 -1.31 7.65
CA PHE A 147 -6.32 -1.54 6.49
C PHE A 147 -5.53 -1.92 5.21
N ALA A 148 -4.25 -2.30 5.33
CA ALA A 148 -3.51 -2.98 4.27
C ALA A 148 -4.22 -4.28 3.82
N ASP A 149 -3.82 -4.83 2.67
CA ASP A 149 -4.56 -5.93 2.06
C ASP A 149 -4.50 -7.23 2.88
N GLY A 150 -3.35 -7.51 3.50
CA GLY A 150 -3.21 -8.69 4.35
C GLY A 150 -1.98 -8.74 5.24
N TYR A 151 -0.97 -7.91 4.98
CA TYR A 151 0.30 -7.93 5.70
C TYR A 151 0.80 -6.52 6.02
N PRO A 152 1.55 -6.35 7.12
CA PRO A 152 2.10 -5.05 7.56
C PRO A 152 3.01 -4.36 6.54
N PHE A 153 3.81 -5.14 5.80
CA PHE A 153 4.79 -4.58 4.87
C PHE A 153 4.79 -5.31 3.53
N LEU A 154 5.13 -4.56 2.49
CA LEU A 154 5.48 -5.08 1.18
C LEU A 154 6.90 -4.63 0.81
N LEU A 155 7.77 -5.60 0.52
CA LEU A 155 9.11 -5.42 -0.02
C LEU A 155 9.11 -5.61 -1.52
N VAL A 156 9.86 -4.76 -2.22
CA VAL A 156 10.19 -4.96 -3.64
C VAL A 156 11.64 -4.53 -3.86
N ASN A 157 12.37 -5.19 -4.76
CA ASN A 157 13.71 -4.74 -5.12
C ASN A 157 13.76 -3.93 -6.44
N THR A 158 14.81 -3.11 -6.60
CA THR A 158 15.01 -2.27 -7.79
C THR A 158 15.32 -3.07 -9.06
N ALA A 159 16.07 -4.17 -8.99
CA ALA A 159 16.41 -5.02 -10.13
C ALA A 159 15.18 -5.74 -10.73
N SER A 160 14.20 -6.13 -9.90
CA SER A 160 12.91 -6.69 -10.31
C SER A 160 12.13 -5.71 -11.18
N LEU A 161 12.08 -4.43 -10.78
CA LEU A 161 11.46 -3.38 -11.59
C LEU A 161 12.23 -3.11 -12.88
N ALA A 162 13.56 -3.04 -12.81
CA ALA A 162 14.39 -2.84 -13.99
C ALA A 162 14.20 -3.96 -15.02
N ASN A 163 14.15 -5.23 -14.56
CA ASN A 163 13.88 -6.38 -15.42
C ASN A 163 12.50 -6.29 -16.09
N LEU A 164 11.47 -5.92 -15.32
CA LEU A 164 10.13 -5.72 -15.85
C LEU A 164 10.09 -4.61 -16.90
N ASN A 165 10.70 -3.47 -16.63
CA ASN A 165 10.74 -2.35 -17.56
C ASN A 165 11.51 -2.69 -18.84
N GLN A 166 12.62 -3.43 -18.75
CA GLN A 166 13.33 -3.92 -19.92
C GLN A 166 12.46 -4.84 -20.79
N ARG A 167 11.60 -5.68 -20.18
CA ARG A 167 10.65 -6.52 -20.93
C ARG A 167 9.55 -5.69 -21.59
N LEU A 168 9.04 -4.66 -20.91
CA LEU A 168 8.07 -3.71 -21.46
C LEU A 168 8.65 -2.95 -22.66
N GLU A 169 9.87 -2.43 -22.55
CA GLU A 169 10.58 -1.74 -23.64
C GLU A 169 10.75 -2.65 -24.86
N ARG A 170 11.16 -3.90 -24.65
CA ARG A 170 11.28 -4.87 -25.76
C ARG A 170 9.94 -5.19 -26.43
N ALA A 171 8.86 -5.22 -25.66
CA ALA A 171 7.53 -5.55 -26.17
C ALA A 171 6.86 -4.38 -26.91
N TYR A 172 7.18 -3.13 -26.55
CA TYR A 172 6.47 -1.95 -27.04
C TYR A 172 7.35 -0.92 -27.78
N GLN A 173 8.67 -1.13 -27.84
CA GLN A 173 9.64 -0.34 -28.62
C GLN A 173 9.50 1.19 -28.42
N ASN A 174 8.75 1.85 -29.32
CA ASN A 174 8.57 3.30 -29.42
C ASN A 174 7.41 3.84 -28.55
N ASP A 175 6.52 2.97 -28.05
CA ASP A 175 5.46 3.35 -27.12
C ASP A 175 5.90 2.98 -25.69
N SER A 176 6.47 3.93 -24.95
CA SER A 176 7.04 3.65 -23.62
C SER A 176 5.96 3.22 -22.64
N GLN A 177 5.85 1.91 -22.42
CA GLN A 177 4.97 1.31 -21.41
C GLN A 177 5.69 1.08 -20.06
N THR A 178 6.89 1.62 -19.88
CA THR A 178 7.64 1.49 -18.62
C THR A 178 6.85 2.09 -17.46
N VAL A 179 7.06 1.51 -16.27
CA VAL A 179 6.31 1.87 -15.09
C VAL A 179 7.24 2.25 -13.93
N PRO A 180 6.85 3.24 -13.11
CA PRO A 180 7.55 3.53 -11.86
C PRO A 180 7.18 2.51 -10.77
N MET A 181 8.03 2.41 -9.74
CA MET A 181 7.80 1.51 -8.60
C MET A 181 6.46 1.75 -7.89
N ASN A 182 5.96 2.99 -7.92
CA ASN A 182 4.73 3.36 -7.22
C ASN A 182 3.48 2.58 -7.69
N ARG A 183 3.52 1.92 -8.85
CA ARG A 183 2.45 1.01 -9.31
C ARG A 183 2.27 -0.19 -8.39
N PHE A 184 3.34 -0.68 -7.78
CA PHE A 184 3.35 -1.86 -6.92
C PHE A 184 3.09 -1.54 -5.45
N ARG A 185 3.11 -0.25 -5.11
CA ARG A 185 2.81 0.32 -3.80
C ARG A 185 3.58 -0.32 -2.62
N PRO A 186 4.90 -0.59 -2.75
CA PRO A 186 5.70 -1.19 -1.68
C PRO A 186 5.84 -0.23 -0.50
N ASN A 187 6.10 -0.78 0.69
CA ASN A 187 6.52 0.00 1.84
C ASN A 187 8.04 0.20 1.84
N ILE A 188 8.78 -0.86 1.48
CA ILE A 188 10.23 -0.88 1.52
C ILE A 188 10.73 -1.25 0.13
N ILE A 189 11.65 -0.44 -0.40
CA ILE A 189 12.40 -0.74 -1.60
C ILE A 189 13.85 -0.98 -1.22
N VAL A 190 14.45 -2.04 -1.75
CA VAL A 190 15.87 -2.36 -1.55
C VAL A 190 16.59 -2.46 -2.89
N ASP A 191 17.90 -2.23 -2.91
CA ASP A 191 18.73 -2.58 -4.06
C ASP A 191 19.16 -4.06 -4.01
N THR A 192 19.23 -4.67 -5.20
CA THR A 192 19.80 -6.00 -5.43
C THR A 192 20.48 -6.01 -6.79
N ASP A 193 21.39 -6.95 -6.99
CA ASP A 193 22.00 -7.19 -8.31
C ASP A 193 21.15 -8.14 -9.18
N LEU A 194 20.32 -8.96 -8.54
CA LEU A 194 19.51 -9.99 -9.19
C LEU A 194 18.02 -9.64 -9.11
N PRO A 195 17.31 -9.63 -10.26
CA PRO A 195 15.85 -9.53 -10.28
C PRO A 195 15.22 -10.70 -9.53
N PHE A 196 14.17 -10.41 -8.76
CA PHE A 196 13.38 -11.40 -8.01
C PHE A 196 14.16 -12.18 -6.94
N ALA A 197 15.32 -11.68 -6.50
CA ALA A 197 16.10 -12.30 -5.43
C ALA A 197 15.31 -12.43 -4.12
N GLU A 198 14.34 -11.53 -3.88
CA GLU A 198 13.48 -11.53 -2.70
C GLU A 198 12.60 -12.78 -2.59
N ASP A 199 12.32 -13.46 -3.71
CA ASP A 199 11.46 -14.66 -3.73
C ASP A 199 12.01 -15.83 -2.89
N THR A 200 13.32 -15.82 -2.59
CA THR A 200 14.02 -16.91 -1.91
C THR A 200 14.45 -16.54 -0.49
N TRP A 201 14.12 -15.36 0.00
CA TRP A 201 14.48 -14.97 1.36
C TRP A 201 13.37 -15.39 2.30
N ASP A 202 13.71 -16.08 3.38
CA ASP A 202 12.78 -16.41 4.45
C ASP A 202 12.77 -15.28 5.50
N SER A 203 13.95 -14.71 5.81
CA SER A 203 14.05 -13.58 6.73
C SER A 203 15.21 -12.63 6.42
N ILE A 204 14.99 -11.35 6.69
CA ILE A 204 15.99 -10.28 6.51
C ILE A 204 16.10 -9.41 7.75
N GLN A 205 17.24 -8.75 7.91
CA GLN A 205 17.46 -7.70 8.88
C GLN A 205 17.74 -6.38 8.16
N ILE A 206 17.04 -5.33 8.58
CA ILE A 206 17.28 -3.95 8.14
C ILE A 206 17.63 -3.13 9.38
N ASP A 207 18.88 -2.67 9.46
CA ASP A 207 19.48 -2.12 10.68
C ASP A 207 19.24 -3.05 11.89
N ARG A 208 18.31 -2.71 12.80
CA ARG A 208 17.98 -3.49 14.00
C ARG A 208 16.65 -4.24 13.91
N VAL A 209 15.92 -4.07 12.81
CA VAL A 209 14.59 -4.65 12.65
C VAL A 209 14.66 -5.91 11.80
N ILE A 210 14.13 -7.00 12.32
CA ILE A 210 14.05 -8.27 11.61
C ILE A 210 12.66 -8.43 11.00
N PHE A 211 12.60 -8.88 9.76
CA PHE A 211 11.38 -9.16 9.03
C PHE A 211 11.37 -10.61 8.55
N ASP A 212 10.22 -11.27 8.71
CA ASP A 212 9.91 -12.54 8.06
C ASP A 212 9.17 -12.28 6.76
N LEU A 213 9.63 -12.89 5.66
CA LEU A 213 8.95 -12.87 4.38
C LEU A 213 7.99 -14.05 4.36
N VAL A 214 6.69 -13.77 4.37
CA VAL A 214 5.68 -14.78 4.69
C VAL A 214 4.84 -15.21 3.49
N LYS A 215 4.79 -14.38 2.44
CA LYS A 215 3.98 -14.69 1.26
C LYS A 215 4.37 -13.81 0.05
N PRO A 216 4.58 -14.42 -1.13
CA PRO A 216 4.67 -13.68 -2.37
C PRO A 216 3.44 -12.80 -2.64
N CYS A 217 3.68 -11.58 -3.10
CA CYS A 217 2.61 -10.61 -3.34
C CYS A 217 1.98 -10.83 -4.72
N ASP A 218 0.76 -11.35 -4.71
CA ASP A 218 -0.08 -11.48 -5.89
C ASP A 218 -0.58 -10.11 -6.35
N ARG A 219 -0.36 -9.80 -7.61
CA ARG A 219 -0.67 -8.50 -8.18
C ARG A 219 -2.03 -8.54 -8.84
N CYS A 220 -2.78 -7.47 -8.64
CA CYS A 220 -4.10 -7.27 -9.24
C CYS A 220 -4.07 -6.10 -10.23
N ILE A 221 -5.20 -5.84 -10.89
CA ILE A 221 -5.33 -4.78 -11.90
C ILE A 221 -4.92 -3.37 -11.42
N ILE A 222 -4.83 -3.12 -10.11
CA ILE A 222 -4.38 -1.83 -9.57
C ILE A 222 -2.99 -1.43 -10.10
N ILE A 223 -2.11 -2.39 -10.39
CA ILE A 223 -0.78 -2.08 -10.92
C ILE A 223 -0.82 -1.41 -12.31
N THR A 224 -1.95 -1.50 -13.01
CA THR A 224 -2.14 -0.83 -14.32
C THR A 224 -2.68 0.60 -14.17
N THR A 225 -3.01 1.03 -12.95
CA THR A 225 -3.52 2.39 -12.68
C THR A 225 -2.37 3.37 -12.55
N ASN A 226 -2.43 4.46 -13.31
CA ASN A 226 -1.53 5.58 -13.15
C ASN A 226 -1.77 6.28 -11.82
N GLN A 227 -0.79 6.22 -10.91
CA GLN A 227 -0.89 6.81 -9.58
C GLN A 227 -0.89 8.35 -9.58
N THR A 228 -0.68 8.98 -10.74
CA THR A 228 -0.85 10.42 -10.94
C THR A 228 -2.24 10.72 -11.53
N THR A 229 -2.53 10.18 -12.73
CA THR A 229 -3.76 10.54 -13.46
C THR A 229 -5.00 9.76 -13.03
N GLY A 230 -4.85 8.65 -12.31
CA GLY A 230 -5.94 7.71 -11.97
C GLY A 230 -6.37 6.83 -13.13
N GLU A 231 -5.82 6.99 -14.32
CA GLU A 231 -6.24 6.25 -15.51
C GLU A 231 -5.62 4.86 -15.55
N ARG A 232 -6.36 3.88 -16.07
CA ARG A 232 -5.80 2.56 -16.33
C ARG A 232 -5.11 2.54 -17.67
N ASN A 233 -3.93 1.93 -17.71
CA ASN A 233 -3.24 1.64 -18.93
C ASN A 233 -4.14 0.78 -19.85
N PRO A 234 -4.45 1.22 -21.08
CA PRO A 234 -5.38 0.53 -21.98
C PRO A 234 -4.84 -0.83 -22.46
N ASN A 235 -3.51 -0.97 -22.54
CA ASN A 235 -2.84 -2.23 -22.85
C ASN A 235 -2.81 -3.20 -21.66
N ARG A 236 -3.36 -2.79 -20.51
CA ARG A 236 -3.31 -3.50 -19.22
C ARG A 236 -1.88 -3.73 -18.74
N GLU A 237 -0.95 -2.85 -19.09
CA GLU A 237 0.42 -2.92 -18.59
C GLU A 237 0.55 -2.29 -17.20
N PRO A 238 1.44 -2.81 -16.33
CA PRO A 238 2.44 -3.86 -16.58
C PRO A 238 1.93 -5.29 -16.31
N PHE A 239 0.62 -5.45 -16.05
CA PHE A 239 0.03 -6.71 -15.62
C PHE A 239 0.15 -7.79 -16.71
N LYS A 240 -0.04 -7.43 -17.98
CA LYS A 240 0.08 -8.36 -19.10
C LYS A 240 1.51 -8.87 -19.25
N ILE A 241 2.54 -8.01 -19.26
CA ILE A 241 3.92 -8.49 -19.32
C ILE A 241 4.28 -9.33 -18.10
N LEU A 242 3.94 -8.91 -16.88
CA LEU A 242 4.19 -9.74 -15.68
C LEU A 242 3.54 -11.12 -15.79
N SER A 243 2.31 -11.22 -16.30
CA SER A 243 1.61 -12.49 -16.44
C SER A 243 2.32 -13.51 -17.33
N SER A 244 3.16 -13.04 -18.27
CA SER A 244 3.87 -13.93 -19.20
C SER A 244 5.03 -14.70 -18.56
N PHE A 245 5.57 -14.23 -17.42
CA PHE A 245 6.76 -14.85 -16.81
C PHE A 245 6.72 -14.94 -15.27
N ARG A 246 5.70 -14.37 -14.62
CA ARG A 246 5.50 -14.40 -13.17
C ARG A 246 4.16 -14.98 -12.75
N SER A 247 3.47 -15.66 -13.66
CA SER A 247 2.24 -16.38 -13.35
C SER A 247 2.56 -17.71 -12.68
N VAL A 248 2.09 -17.90 -11.46
CA VAL A 248 2.26 -19.13 -10.68
C VAL A 248 0.88 -19.76 -10.44
N PRO A 249 0.69 -21.05 -10.79
CA PRO A 249 -0.58 -21.74 -10.58
C PRO A 249 -1.10 -21.59 -9.14
N LYS A 250 -2.37 -21.20 -9.00
CA LYS A 250 -3.07 -20.94 -7.72
C LYS A 250 -2.54 -19.77 -6.87
N ALA A 251 -1.34 -19.25 -7.14
CA ALA A 251 -0.78 -18.10 -6.41
C ALA A 251 -0.99 -16.76 -7.14
N GLY A 252 -1.24 -16.77 -8.45
CA GLY A 252 -1.48 -15.57 -9.25
C GLY A 252 -0.22 -15.02 -9.90
N ILE A 253 -0.20 -13.72 -10.17
CA ILE A 253 0.94 -13.05 -10.83
C ILE A 253 1.78 -12.35 -9.77
N LEU A 254 3.04 -12.77 -9.60
CA LEU A 254 3.84 -12.42 -8.43
C LEU A 254 4.86 -11.31 -8.71
N PHE A 255 5.00 -10.38 -7.79
CA PHE A 255 6.06 -9.37 -7.80
C PHE A 255 6.28 -8.88 -6.38
N GLY A 256 7.47 -8.94 -5.80
CA GLY A 256 7.71 -8.54 -4.41
C GLY A 256 7.06 -9.44 -3.35
N GLU A 257 7.42 -9.19 -2.09
CA GLU A 257 7.19 -10.09 -0.95
C GLU A 257 6.50 -9.39 0.22
N ASN A 258 5.51 -10.06 0.81
CA ASN A 258 4.85 -9.55 2.01
C ASN A 258 5.63 -9.94 3.26
N MET A 259 5.78 -9.00 4.19
CA MET A 259 6.58 -9.19 5.39
C MET A 259 5.84 -8.86 6.68
N ILE A 260 6.28 -9.51 7.75
CA ILE A 260 5.87 -9.26 9.14
C ILE A 260 7.12 -8.88 9.95
N PRO A 261 7.10 -7.80 10.74
CA PRO A 261 8.22 -7.45 11.60
C PRO A 261 8.24 -8.35 12.85
N ARG A 262 9.43 -8.81 13.26
CA ARG A 262 9.61 -9.49 14.56
C ARG A 262 9.73 -8.52 15.73
N ASN A 263 10.16 -7.29 15.45
CA ASN A 263 10.37 -6.24 16.44
C ASN A 263 10.10 -4.85 15.85
N THR A 264 10.02 -3.84 16.71
CA THR A 264 9.86 -2.43 16.29
C THR A 264 11.21 -1.73 16.19
N GLY A 265 11.22 -0.57 15.54
CA GLY A 265 12.41 0.25 15.35
C GLY A 265 12.18 1.37 14.35
N ILE A 266 13.21 2.17 14.08
CA ILE A 266 13.18 3.21 13.04
C ILE A 266 14.04 2.73 11.89
N LEU A 267 13.48 2.70 10.69
CA LEU A 267 14.23 2.48 9.46
C LEU A 267 14.52 3.80 8.78
N LYS A 268 15.63 3.88 8.07
CA LYS A 268 16.06 5.01 7.26
C LYS A 268 16.41 4.55 5.85
N THR A 269 16.31 5.47 4.90
CA THR A 269 16.93 5.26 3.59
C THR A 269 18.43 5.05 3.78
N ARG A 270 19.00 4.16 2.96
CA ARG A 270 20.39 3.68 3.00
C ARG A 270 20.74 2.75 4.16
N ASP A 271 19.81 2.38 5.01
CA ASP A 271 20.06 1.32 6.00
C ASP A 271 20.48 0.03 5.30
N ARG A 272 21.45 -0.66 5.88
CA ARG A 272 21.97 -1.93 5.37
C ARG A 272 20.92 -3.02 5.54
N VAL A 273 20.81 -3.87 4.52
CA VAL A 273 19.94 -5.04 4.48
C VAL A 273 20.81 -6.30 4.43
N GLU A 274 20.56 -7.22 5.35
CA GLU A 274 21.23 -8.52 5.45
C GLU A 274 20.19 -9.64 5.35
N ILE A 275 20.50 -10.67 4.56
CA ILE A 275 19.69 -11.89 4.48
C ILE A 275 20.11 -12.79 5.64
N LEU A 276 19.16 -13.22 6.45
CA LEU A 276 19.42 -14.09 7.59
C LEU A 276 19.21 -15.56 7.24
N SER A 277 18.19 -15.85 6.42
CA SER A 277 17.80 -17.17 5.95
C SER A 277 17.10 -17.05 4.61
#